data_AF-A0AA97C9U9-F1
#
_entry.id   AF-A0AA97C9U9-F1
#
_cell.length_a   1.000
_cell.length_b   1.000
_cell.length_c   1.000
_cell.angle_alpha   90.00
_cell.angle_beta   90.00
_cell.angle_gamma   90.00
#
_symmetry.space_group_name_H-M   'P 1'
#
loop_
_entity.id
_entity.type
_entity.pdbx_description
1 polymer ?
#
loop_
_entity_poly.entity_id
_entity_poly.type
_entity_poly.pdbx_seq_one_letter_code
_entity_poly.pdbx_strand_id
1 'polypeptide(L)'
;MLKPQIPLWVRATAFVREHLSFIALAGLLLWSLWGWPAPDTATGATKIIVNLLGLAMPLAVVWLVISTFMRTTTFDYLGYFGKLVYDIVLLVIVFQLVCRFFAQVQGEINGVIDGALRDPELAISAVVSFYLVTFVYRLCIRNSKIQTQHIEYGRFSAPLRRSEASLKLTAIHECGHALVYALQNTHPEFMRVAITRETRGTVLRLGYMESNVALDGRASRDQLYWRMLLALGGSAAELAVYGKQFEGSQEDMRSWGEQADRYLQNGFGNVLLIDDGKDESLRHNIAAFNTLHAEQITIINQFMRDNVTLLTDMAAELRHTGVLDKPAIEAYLQRVTIGAGVPTFVITN
;
A
#
# COMPACT_ATOMS: atom_id res chain seq x y z
N MET A 1 41.96 7.17 29.49
CA MET A 1 41.15 6.81 28.30
C MET A 1 40.66 8.10 27.65
N LEU A 2 41.26 8.50 26.52
CA LEU A 2 40.87 9.68 25.76
C LEU A 2 39.72 9.30 24.81
N LYS A 3 38.57 9.98 24.91
CA LYS A 3 37.47 9.79 23.96
C LYS A 3 37.96 10.13 22.55
N PRO A 4 37.70 9.30 21.53
CA PRO A 4 38.12 9.59 20.16
C PRO A 4 37.45 10.88 19.69
N GLN A 5 38.27 11.88 19.34
CA GLN A 5 37.76 13.12 18.77
C GLN A 5 37.26 12.84 17.35
N ILE A 6 35.95 12.91 17.17
CA ILE A 6 35.31 12.85 15.85
C ILE A 6 35.91 13.97 14.99
N PRO A 7 36.44 13.68 13.78
CA PRO A 7 37.09 14.65 12.92
C PRO A 7 36.20 15.86 12.61
N LEU A 8 36.78 17.06 12.59
CA LEU A 8 36.04 18.32 12.40
C LEU A 8 35.20 18.32 11.11
N TRP A 9 35.70 17.69 10.03
CA TRP A 9 34.99 17.57 8.76
C TRP A 9 33.76 16.66 8.81
N VAL A 10 33.75 15.64 9.69
CA VAL A 10 32.57 14.79 9.93
C VAL A 10 31.48 15.59 10.67
N ARG A 11 31.88 16.48 11.60
CA ARG A 11 30.92 17.37 12.28
C ARG A 11 30.43 18.48 11.36
N ALA A 12 31.31 19.04 10.53
CA ALA A 12 30.96 20.07 9.56
C ALA A 12 30.01 19.51 8.48
N THR A 13 30.23 18.29 8.00
CA THR A 13 29.31 17.64 7.05
C THR A 13 27.99 17.25 7.68
N ALA A 14 27.95 16.81 8.95
CA ALA A 14 26.71 16.57 9.68
C ALA A 14 25.92 17.87 9.93
N PHE A 15 26.60 18.95 10.31
CA PHE A 15 26.02 20.28 10.52
C PHE A 15 25.48 20.88 9.22
N VAL A 16 26.26 20.83 8.14
CA VAL A 16 25.82 21.24 6.81
C VAL A 16 24.64 20.37 6.34
N ARG A 17 24.63 19.06 6.62
CA ARG A 17 23.54 18.14 6.28
C ARG A 17 22.26 18.37 7.10
N GLU A 18 22.35 18.71 8.37
CA GLU A 18 21.20 19.04 9.24
C GLU A 18 20.65 20.44 8.97
N HIS A 19 21.47 21.37 8.48
CA HIS A 19 21.07 22.76 8.29
C HIS A 19 20.83 23.14 6.83
N LEU A 20 21.30 22.38 5.83
CA LEU A 20 20.96 22.63 4.42
C LEU A 20 19.46 22.46 4.17
N SER A 21 18.85 21.45 4.79
CA SER A 21 17.40 21.21 4.70
C SER A 21 16.62 22.34 5.33
N PHE A 22 17.09 22.89 6.46
CA PHE A 22 16.52 24.10 7.09
C PHE A 22 16.72 25.37 6.25
N ILE A 23 17.90 25.57 5.65
CA ILE A 23 18.21 26.72 4.80
C ILE A 23 17.43 26.64 3.48
N ALA A 24 17.27 25.45 2.90
CA ALA A 24 16.44 25.22 1.73
C ALA A 24 14.94 25.38 2.06
N LEU A 25 14.49 24.92 3.24
CA LEU A 25 13.15 25.18 3.76
C LEU A 25 12.89 26.69 3.88
N ALA A 26 13.82 27.39 4.53
CA ALA A 26 13.74 28.83 4.73
C ALA A 26 13.79 29.58 3.39
N GLY A 27 14.60 29.11 2.44
CA GLY A 27 14.66 29.64 1.08
C GLY A 27 13.36 29.45 0.30
N LEU A 28 12.75 28.26 0.35
CA LEU A 28 11.45 27.98 -0.30
C LEU A 28 10.29 28.71 0.39
N LEU A 29 10.35 28.88 1.71
CA LEU A 29 9.39 29.67 2.49
C LEU A 29 9.51 31.15 2.11
N LEU A 30 10.72 31.70 2.10
CA LEU A 30 10.98 33.10 1.70
C LEU A 30 10.65 33.33 0.23
N TRP A 31 10.90 32.36 -0.66
CA TRP A 31 10.53 32.42 -2.07
C TRP A 31 9.01 32.36 -2.29
N SER A 32 8.29 31.56 -1.50
CA SER A 32 6.81 31.54 -1.56
C SER A 32 6.19 32.82 -0.97
N LEU A 33 6.87 33.49 -0.03
CA LEU A 33 6.48 34.78 0.52
C LEU A 33 6.76 35.97 -0.41
N TRP A 34 7.70 35.85 -1.36
CA TRP A 34 8.07 36.95 -2.27
C TRP A 34 7.13 37.20 -3.45
N GLY A 35 5.95 36.57 -3.44
CA GLY A 35 4.88 36.85 -4.39
C GLY A 35 5.14 36.19 -5.74
N TRP A 36 4.35 35.17 -6.06
CA TRP A 36 4.36 34.63 -7.41
C TRP A 36 3.67 35.61 -8.35
N PRO A 37 4.18 35.80 -9.58
CA PRO A 37 3.50 36.63 -10.56
C PRO A 37 2.19 35.94 -10.96
N ALA A 38 1.12 36.29 -10.25
CA ALA A 38 -0.22 36.09 -10.77
C ALA A 38 -0.35 36.98 -12.01
N PRO A 39 -0.96 36.50 -13.10
CA PRO A 39 -1.20 37.36 -14.24
C PRO A 39 -2.06 38.56 -13.81
N ASP A 40 -1.51 39.77 -13.90
CA ASP A 40 -2.15 41.06 -13.52
C ASP A 40 -3.41 41.39 -14.35
N THR A 41 -3.85 40.48 -15.20
CA THR A 41 -4.95 40.64 -16.16
C THR A 41 -6.31 40.22 -15.61
N ALA A 42 -6.40 39.69 -14.38
CA ALA A 42 -7.66 39.29 -13.75
C ALA A 42 -8.42 40.49 -13.16
N THR A 43 -9.72 40.58 -13.41
CA THR A 43 -10.60 41.68 -12.95
C THR A 43 -11.85 41.16 -12.24
N GLY A 44 -12.51 42.02 -11.46
CA GLY A 44 -13.79 41.70 -10.78
C GLY A 44 -13.68 40.54 -9.78
N ALA A 45 -14.71 39.70 -9.72
CA ALA A 45 -14.78 38.54 -8.83
C ALA A 45 -13.70 37.49 -9.15
N THR A 46 -13.30 37.38 -10.42
CA THR A 46 -12.20 36.50 -10.85
C THR A 46 -10.87 36.89 -10.21
N LYS A 47 -10.61 38.19 -9.99
CA LYS A 47 -9.42 38.66 -9.27
C LYS A 47 -9.39 38.16 -7.82
N ILE A 48 -10.54 38.11 -7.15
CA ILE A 48 -10.66 37.61 -5.78
C ILE A 48 -10.33 36.11 -5.73
N ILE A 49 -10.84 35.33 -6.69
CA ILE A 49 -10.54 33.89 -6.81
C ILE A 49 -9.05 33.66 -7.06
N VAL A 50 -8.44 34.39 -7.99
CA VAL A 50 -6.99 34.30 -8.29
C VAL A 50 -6.16 34.68 -7.06
N ASN A 51 -6.56 35.70 -6.29
CA ASN A 51 -5.89 36.09 -5.04
C ASN A 51 -5.99 35.01 -3.96
N LEU A 52 -7.16 34.38 -3.79
CA LEU A 52 -7.35 33.28 -2.84
C LEU A 52 -6.52 32.05 -3.23
N LEU A 53 -6.44 31.73 -4.52
CA LEU A 53 -5.56 30.69 -5.03
C LEU A 53 -4.08 31.04 -4.79
N GLY A 54 -3.71 32.30 -4.98
CA GLY A 54 -2.37 32.82 -4.66
C GLY A 54 -2.00 32.67 -3.18
N LEU A 55 -2.96 32.80 -2.26
CA LEU A 55 -2.79 32.54 -0.82
C LEU A 55 -2.72 31.05 -0.48
N ALA A 56 -3.46 30.19 -1.21
CA ALA A 56 -3.47 28.75 -0.99
C ALA A 56 -2.15 28.07 -1.41
N MET A 57 -1.45 28.64 -2.39
CA MET A 57 -0.20 28.06 -2.92
C MET A 57 0.95 27.98 -1.91
N PRO A 58 1.30 29.06 -1.16
CA PRO A 58 2.29 28.97 -0.08
C PRO A 58 1.92 27.92 0.96
N LEU A 59 0.63 27.81 1.33
CA LEU A 59 0.16 26.82 2.29
C LEU A 59 0.31 25.39 1.77
N ALA A 60 0.06 25.15 0.48
CA ALA A 60 0.25 23.86 -0.15
C ALA A 60 1.74 23.46 -0.22
N VAL A 61 2.64 24.41 -0.50
CA VAL A 61 4.09 24.19 -0.47
C VAL A 61 4.56 23.87 0.95
N VAL A 62 4.12 24.62 1.96
CA VAL A 62 4.41 24.35 3.38
C VAL A 62 3.94 22.96 3.79
N TRP A 63 2.72 22.58 3.41
CA TRP A 63 2.17 21.26 3.69
C TRP A 63 3.00 20.13 3.05
N LEU A 64 3.36 20.27 1.76
CA LEU A 64 4.21 19.31 1.06
C LEU A 64 5.54 19.12 1.79
N VAL A 65 6.20 20.23 2.13
CA VAL A 65 7.47 20.24 2.86
C VAL A 65 7.36 19.55 4.21
N ILE A 66 6.34 19.86 5.02
CA ILE A 66 6.10 19.20 6.32
C ILE A 66 5.87 17.70 6.10
N SER A 67 5.06 17.33 5.12
CA SER A 67 4.73 15.92 4.84
C SER A 67 5.95 15.12 4.39
N THR A 68 6.86 15.71 3.61
CA THR A 68 8.13 15.09 3.22
C THR A 68 9.05 14.97 4.42
N PHE A 69 9.18 16.01 5.25
CA PHE A 69 9.99 15.97 6.47
C PHE A 69 9.54 14.86 7.43
N MET A 70 8.23 14.74 7.66
CA MET A 70 7.65 13.68 8.50
C MET A 70 7.89 12.27 7.95
N ARG A 71 8.07 12.11 6.64
CA ARG A 71 8.37 10.81 5.99
C ARG A 71 9.86 10.51 5.89
N THR A 72 10.74 11.49 6.05
CA THR A 72 12.20 11.32 5.99
C THR A 72 12.84 10.78 7.28
N THR A 73 12.06 10.24 8.21
CA THR A 73 12.58 9.48 9.37
C THR A 73 13.20 8.13 8.97
N THR A 74 13.12 7.75 7.69
CA THR A 74 13.75 6.56 7.09
C THR A 74 14.79 6.95 6.02
N PHE A 75 15.96 6.31 6.07
CA PHE A 75 17.29 6.65 5.55
C PHE A 75 17.52 7.06 4.05
N ASP A 76 16.51 7.38 3.23
CA ASP A 76 16.70 7.72 1.79
C ASP A 76 16.40 9.19 1.42
N TYR A 77 17.21 10.12 1.92
CA TYR A 77 17.00 11.57 1.75
C TYR A 77 17.07 12.07 0.30
N LEU A 78 17.89 11.47 -0.57
CA LEU A 78 18.04 11.93 -1.95
C LEU A 78 16.79 11.62 -2.79
N GLY A 79 16.20 10.43 -2.62
CA GLY A 79 14.96 10.06 -3.31
C GLY A 79 13.79 10.96 -2.92
N TYR A 80 13.65 11.27 -1.63
CA TYR A 80 12.59 12.17 -1.15
C TYR A 80 12.79 13.62 -1.58
N PHE A 81 14.02 14.12 -1.62
CA PHE A 81 14.30 15.47 -2.11
C PHE A 81 13.92 15.63 -3.59
N GLY A 82 14.27 14.66 -4.44
CA GLY A 82 13.89 14.68 -5.86
C GLY A 82 12.37 14.68 -6.05
N LYS A 83 11.66 13.90 -5.24
CA LYS A 83 10.18 13.87 -5.25
C LYS A 83 9.57 15.20 -4.81
N LEU A 84 10.09 15.81 -3.74
CA LEU A 84 9.61 17.12 -3.27
C LEU A 84 9.79 18.21 -4.35
N VAL A 85 10.95 18.24 -5.01
CA VAL A 85 11.21 19.20 -6.09
C VAL A 85 10.23 18.97 -7.25
N TYR A 86 10.01 17.71 -7.65
CA TYR A 86 9.03 17.39 -8.69
C TYR A 86 7.61 17.82 -8.31
N ASP A 87 7.16 17.50 -7.09
CA ASP A 87 5.81 17.83 -6.62
C ASP A 87 5.60 19.35 -6.57
N ILE A 88 6.62 20.11 -6.16
CA ILE A 88 6.60 21.59 -6.19
C ILE A 88 6.50 22.10 -7.63
N VAL A 89 7.34 21.61 -8.56
CA VAL A 89 7.31 22.04 -9.96
C VAL A 89 5.97 21.73 -10.61
N LEU A 90 5.41 20.54 -10.37
CA LEU A 90 4.10 20.17 -10.89
C LEU A 90 3.00 21.08 -10.34
N LEU A 91 3.03 21.36 -9.03
CA LEU A 91 2.10 22.29 -8.39
C LEU A 91 2.18 23.69 -9.02
N VAL A 92 3.39 24.18 -9.30
CA VAL A 92 3.62 25.47 -10.00
C VAL A 92 2.92 25.46 -11.37
N ILE A 93 3.16 24.43 -12.17
CA ILE A 93 2.62 24.31 -13.52
C ILE A 93 1.09 24.27 -13.49
N VAL A 94 0.51 23.44 -12.62
CA VAL A 94 -0.94 23.32 -12.47
C VAL A 94 -1.55 24.66 -12.05
N PHE A 95 -0.96 25.33 -11.06
CA PHE A 95 -1.42 26.64 -10.61
C PHE A 95 -1.42 27.68 -11.75
N GLN A 96 -0.35 27.73 -12.55
CA GLN A 96 -0.24 28.65 -13.68
C GLN A 96 -1.29 28.35 -14.76
N LEU A 97 -1.53 27.07 -15.06
CA LEU A 97 -2.58 26.66 -16.00
C LEU A 97 -3.97 27.06 -15.51
N VAL A 98 -4.25 26.85 -14.22
CA VAL A 98 -5.52 27.22 -13.59
C VAL A 98 -5.73 28.74 -13.62
N CYS A 99 -4.71 29.54 -13.27
CA CYS A 99 -4.80 31.00 -13.34
C CYS A 99 -5.04 31.50 -14.76
N ARG A 100 -4.37 30.91 -15.77
CA ARG A 100 -4.59 31.25 -17.18
C ARG A 100 -5.99 30.87 -17.66
N PHE A 101 -6.49 29.71 -17.25
CA PHE A 101 -7.86 29.29 -17.53
C PHE A 101 -8.88 30.28 -16.94
N PHE A 102 -8.73 30.66 -15.67
CA PHE A 102 -9.61 31.66 -15.05
C PHE A 102 -9.52 33.01 -15.75
N ALA A 103 -8.33 33.47 -16.15
CA ALA A 103 -8.18 34.71 -16.91
C ALA A 103 -8.87 34.66 -18.28
N GLN A 104 -8.93 33.49 -18.93
CA GLN A 104 -9.60 33.30 -20.22
C GLN A 104 -11.13 33.28 -20.09
N VAL A 105 -11.67 32.77 -18.97
CA VAL A 105 -13.12 32.62 -18.74
C VAL A 105 -13.69 33.72 -17.82
N GLN A 106 -12.87 34.70 -17.43
CA GLN A 106 -13.25 35.73 -16.44
C GLN A 106 -14.49 36.55 -16.82
N GLY A 107 -14.73 36.78 -18.12
CA GLY A 107 -15.90 37.52 -18.60
C GLY A 107 -17.21 36.80 -18.29
N GLU A 108 -17.25 35.49 -18.53
CA GLU A 108 -18.41 34.65 -18.23
C GLU A 108 -18.64 34.53 -16.73
N ILE A 109 -17.56 34.34 -15.96
CA ILE A 109 -17.62 34.21 -14.50
C ILE A 109 -18.12 35.50 -13.86
N ASN A 110 -17.56 36.64 -14.25
CA ASN A 110 -18.00 37.93 -13.75
C ASN A 110 -19.45 38.22 -14.17
N GLY A 111 -19.84 37.88 -15.40
CA GLY A 111 -21.22 38.03 -15.89
C GLY A 111 -22.24 37.21 -15.09
N VAL A 112 -21.93 35.95 -14.76
CA VAL A 112 -22.79 35.09 -13.93
C VAL A 112 -22.91 35.63 -12.51
N ILE A 113 -21.80 36.09 -11.90
CA ILE A 113 -21.80 36.62 -10.54
C ILE A 113 -22.53 37.96 -10.48
N ASP A 114 -22.26 38.87 -11.41
CA ASP A 114 -22.93 40.17 -11.47
C ASP A 114 -24.42 40.04 -11.80
N GLY A 115 -24.79 39.06 -12.63
CA GLY A 115 -26.18 38.70 -12.91
C GLY A 115 -26.89 38.14 -11.68
N ALA A 116 -26.27 37.22 -10.96
CA ALA A 116 -26.78 36.66 -9.71
C ALA A 116 -26.94 37.72 -8.60
N LEU A 117 -26.07 38.73 -8.55
CA LEU A 117 -26.18 39.82 -7.58
C LEU A 117 -27.33 40.80 -7.88
N ARG A 118 -27.78 40.87 -9.13
CA ARG A 118 -28.83 41.80 -9.57
C ARG A 118 -30.21 41.15 -9.64
N ASP A 119 -30.27 39.85 -9.87
CA ASP A 119 -31.52 39.09 -10.03
C ASP A 119 -31.52 37.82 -9.16
N PRO A 120 -32.46 37.70 -8.20
CA PRO A 120 -32.62 36.52 -7.37
C PRO A 120 -32.85 35.22 -8.16
N GLU A 121 -33.51 35.28 -9.33
CA GLU A 121 -33.78 34.09 -10.14
C GLU A 121 -32.50 33.56 -10.79
N LEU A 122 -31.63 34.45 -11.27
CA LEU A 122 -30.32 34.09 -11.79
C LEU A 122 -29.40 33.54 -10.69
N ALA A 123 -29.49 34.07 -9.46
CA ALA A 123 -28.76 33.54 -8.31
C ALA A 123 -29.14 32.10 -7.98
N ILE A 124 -30.43 31.79 -7.98
CA ILE A 124 -30.93 30.43 -7.74
C ILE A 124 -30.43 29.49 -8.84
N SER A 125 -30.48 29.91 -10.11
CA SER A 125 -29.98 29.09 -11.22
C SER A 125 -28.49 28.76 -11.11
N ALA A 126 -27.66 29.75 -10.73
CA ALA A 126 -26.21 29.57 -10.58
C ALA A 126 -25.88 28.60 -9.43
N VAL A 127 -26.59 28.71 -8.30
CA VAL A 127 -26.42 27.80 -7.15
C VAL A 127 -26.83 26.37 -7.52
N VAL A 128 -27.95 26.19 -8.22
CA VAL A 128 -28.43 24.88 -8.66
C VAL A 128 -27.44 24.24 -9.65
N SER A 129 -26.94 25.01 -10.63
CA SER A 129 -25.93 24.53 -11.58
C SER A 129 -24.63 24.12 -10.89
N PHE A 130 -24.16 24.90 -9.91
CA PHE A 130 -22.98 24.55 -9.11
C PHE A 130 -23.19 23.25 -8.31
N TYR A 131 -24.37 23.09 -7.70
CA TYR A 131 -24.70 21.89 -6.94
C TYR A 131 -24.81 20.66 -7.83
N LEU A 132 -25.39 20.80 -9.03
CA LEU A 132 -25.50 19.73 -10.02
C LEU A 132 -24.13 19.28 -10.52
N VAL A 133 -23.25 20.22 -10.88
CA VAL A 133 -21.86 19.90 -11.30
C VAL A 133 -21.10 19.20 -10.19
N THR A 134 -21.22 19.69 -8.94
CA THR A 134 -20.57 19.06 -7.78
C THR A 134 -21.11 17.64 -7.52
N PHE A 135 -22.43 17.43 -7.67
CA PHE A 135 -23.07 16.14 -7.51
C PHE A 135 -22.64 15.14 -8.59
N VAL A 136 -22.62 15.56 -9.86
CA VAL A 136 -22.13 14.75 -10.98
C VAL A 136 -20.65 14.43 -10.81
N TYR A 137 -19.81 15.41 -10.46
CA TYR A 137 -18.40 15.20 -10.18
C TYR A 137 -18.18 14.17 -9.06
N ARG A 138 -18.94 14.26 -7.96
CA ARG A 138 -18.88 13.26 -6.87
C ARG A 138 -19.34 11.88 -7.30
N LEU A 139 -20.35 11.76 -8.17
CA LEU A 139 -20.76 10.48 -8.74
C LEU A 139 -19.67 9.88 -9.64
N CYS A 140 -19.03 10.69 -10.48
CA CYS A 140 -17.95 10.27 -11.36
C CYS A 140 -16.71 9.81 -10.56
N ILE A 141 -16.33 10.53 -9.50
CA ILE A 141 -15.17 10.16 -8.67
C ILE A 141 -15.47 9.00 -7.71
N ARG A 142 -16.71 8.85 -7.24
CA ARG A 142 -17.09 7.73 -6.37
C ARG A 142 -16.98 6.37 -7.09
N ASN A 143 -17.11 6.36 -8.42
CA ASN A 143 -16.83 5.20 -9.26
C ASN A 143 -15.36 5.06 -9.69
N SER A 144 -14.53 6.08 -9.47
CA SER A 144 -13.07 5.97 -9.63
C SER A 144 -12.38 5.58 -8.32
N LYS A 145 -12.91 4.56 -7.62
CA LYS A 145 -12.05 3.69 -6.80
C LYS A 145 -11.14 2.87 -7.73
N ILE A 146 -10.40 3.56 -8.59
CA ILE A 146 -9.16 3.05 -9.13
C ILE A 146 -8.23 3.09 -7.93
N GLN A 147 -8.04 1.89 -7.39
CA GLN A 147 -6.93 1.46 -6.57
C GLN A 147 -5.78 2.48 -6.68
N THR A 148 -5.57 3.25 -5.62
CA THR A 148 -4.46 4.19 -5.51
C THR A 148 -3.20 3.35 -5.40
N GLN A 149 -2.77 2.79 -6.54
CA GLN A 149 -1.44 2.22 -6.67
C GLN A 149 -0.49 3.39 -6.45
N HIS A 150 0.37 3.24 -5.46
CA HIS A 150 1.51 4.11 -5.26
C HIS A 150 2.21 4.29 -6.61
N ILE A 151 2.15 5.49 -7.16
CA ILE A 151 3.05 5.90 -8.24
C ILE A 151 4.42 6.04 -7.58
N GLU A 152 5.13 4.93 -7.50
CA GLU A 152 6.57 4.93 -7.28
C GLU A 152 7.22 5.57 -8.50
N TYR A 153 7.94 6.65 -8.24
CA TYR A 153 8.74 7.35 -9.24
C TYR A 153 9.67 6.36 -9.91
N GLY A 154 9.67 6.39 -11.25
CA GLY A 154 10.37 5.44 -12.09
C GLY A 154 11.83 5.27 -11.70
N ARG A 155 12.11 4.18 -10.98
CA ARG A 155 13.29 3.40 -11.32
C ARG A 155 12.97 2.80 -12.68
N PHE A 156 13.78 3.14 -13.68
CA PHE A 156 13.96 2.27 -14.83
C PHE A 156 14.45 0.93 -14.27
N SER A 157 13.51 0.07 -13.91
CA SER A 157 13.78 -1.33 -13.71
C SER A 157 14.13 -1.81 -15.10
N ALA A 158 15.43 -1.98 -15.36
CA ALA A 158 15.88 -2.85 -16.44
C ALA A 158 14.96 -4.08 -16.41
N PRO A 159 14.40 -4.53 -17.54
CA PRO A 159 13.50 -5.67 -17.55
C PRO A 159 14.20 -6.78 -16.78
N LEU A 160 13.68 -7.13 -15.60
CA LEU A 160 14.20 -8.21 -14.79
C LEU A 160 14.06 -9.44 -15.67
N ARG A 161 15.13 -9.79 -16.36
CA ARG A 161 15.21 -11.01 -17.15
C ARG A 161 15.05 -12.11 -16.13
N ARG A 162 13.84 -12.66 -16.07
CA ARG A 162 13.44 -13.63 -15.06
C ARG A 162 14.41 -14.78 -15.12
N SER A 163 15.18 -14.97 -14.05
CA SER A 163 16.03 -16.15 -13.94
C SER A 163 15.12 -17.36 -13.70
N GLU A 164 15.52 -18.51 -14.23
CA GLU A 164 14.86 -19.78 -13.90
C GLU A 164 14.76 -20.01 -12.39
N ALA A 165 15.74 -19.51 -11.64
CA ALA A 165 15.73 -19.54 -10.18
C ALA A 165 14.58 -18.72 -9.57
N SER A 166 14.28 -17.54 -10.12
CA SER A 166 13.16 -16.70 -9.66
C SER A 166 11.80 -17.33 -9.98
N LEU A 167 11.65 -17.95 -11.15
CA LEU A 167 10.44 -18.70 -11.50
C LEU A 167 10.24 -19.92 -10.60
N LYS A 168 11.33 -20.64 -10.28
CA LYS A 168 11.28 -21.77 -9.36
C LYS A 168 10.87 -21.33 -7.96
N LEU A 169 11.46 -20.25 -7.45
CA LEU A 169 11.12 -19.69 -6.15
C LEU A 169 9.64 -19.30 -6.09
N THR A 170 9.17 -18.56 -7.09
CA THR A 170 7.76 -18.12 -7.19
C THR A 170 6.82 -19.33 -7.23
N ALA A 171 7.13 -20.35 -8.03
CA ALA A 171 6.29 -21.55 -8.12
C ALA A 171 6.14 -22.25 -6.76
N ILE A 172 7.24 -22.39 -6.02
CA ILE A 172 7.25 -22.98 -4.69
C ILE A 172 6.43 -22.14 -3.71
N HIS A 173 6.57 -20.81 -3.76
CA HIS A 173 5.81 -19.89 -2.92
C HIS A 173 4.29 -20.00 -3.15
N GLU A 174 3.84 -19.91 -4.40
CA GLU A 174 2.41 -19.97 -4.72
C GLU A 174 1.79 -21.35 -4.44
N CYS A 175 2.54 -22.44 -4.72
CA CYS A 175 2.11 -23.78 -4.34
C CYS A 175 2.06 -23.97 -2.81
N GLY A 176 2.88 -23.24 -2.06
CA GLY A 176 2.81 -23.17 -0.61
C GLY A 176 1.44 -22.71 -0.13
N HIS A 177 0.93 -21.59 -0.64
CA HIS A 177 -0.43 -21.13 -0.32
C HIS A 177 -1.49 -22.17 -0.72
N ALA A 178 -1.35 -22.76 -1.90
CA ALA A 178 -2.30 -23.75 -2.40
C ALA A 178 -2.40 -24.99 -1.51
N LEU A 179 -1.28 -25.53 -1.01
CA LEU A 179 -1.28 -26.70 -0.14
C LEU A 179 -2.01 -26.47 1.19
N VAL A 180 -2.07 -25.23 1.68
CA VAL A 180 -2.81 -24.91 2.93
C VAL A 180 -4.32 -25.14 2.79
N TYR A 181 -4.85 -25.23 1.57
CA TYR A 181 -6.25 -25.60 1.35
C TYR A 181 -6.55 -27.05 1.73
N ALA A 182 -5.55 -27.94 1.79
CA ALA A 182 -5.75 -29.28 2.33
C ALA A 182 -6.13 -29.31 3.81
N LEU A 183 -5.92 -28.20 4.54
CA LEU A 183 -6.38 -28.06 5.92
C LEU A 183 -7.88 -27.73 6.02
N GLN A 184 -8.55 -27.45 4.91
CA GLN A 184 -9.99 -27.23 4.88
C GLN A 184 -10.73 -28.54 4.58
N ASN A 185 -11.84 -28.77 5.28
CA ASN A 185 -12.72 -29.90 4.97
C ASN A 185 -13.58 -29.67 3.72
N THR A 186 -13.67 -28.44 3.24
CA THR A 186 -14.45 -28.07 2.05
C THR A 186 -13.67 -27.04 1.27
N HIS A 187 -13.38 -27.32 0.00
CA HIS A 187 -12.67 -26.39 -0.86
C HIS A 187 -13.63 -25.38 -1.50
N PRO A 188 -13.14 -24.17 -1.81
CA PRO A 188 -13.91 -23.16 -2.54
C PRO A 188 -14.33 -23.67 -3.92
N GLU A 189 -15.38 -23.07 -4.49
CA GLU A 189 -15.82 -23.44 -5.85
C GLU A 189 -14.75 -23.09 -6.91
N PHE A 190 -13.98 -22.04 -6.65
CA PHE A 190 -12.90 -21.59 -7.50
C PHE A 190 -11.58 -21.58 -6.74
N MET A 191 -10.57 -22.23 -7.33
CA MET A 191 -9.17 -22.14 -6.92
C MET A 191 -8.31 -22.09 -8.17
N ARG A 192 -7.32 -21.19 -8.17
CA ARG A 192 -6.37 -21.06 -9.26
C ARG A 192 -5.02 -20.60 -8.74
N VAL A 193 -3.96 -21.25 -9.20
CA VAL A 193 -2.59 -20.82 -8.99
C VAL A 193 -1.98 -20.50 -10.34
N ALA A 194 -1.36 -19.34 -10.49
CA ALA A 194 -0.73 -18.95 -11.75
C ALA A 194 0.60 -18.26 -11.52
N ILE A 195 1.56 -18.53 -12.40
CA ILE A 195 2.78 -17.74 -12.52
C ILE A 195 2.56 -16.77 -13.66
N THR A 196 2.44 -15.48 -13.35
CA THR A 196 2.15 -14.48 -14.38
C THR A 196 3.39 -14.33 -15.24
N ARG A 197 3.39 -14.78 -16.50
CA ARG A 197 4.53 -14.62 -17.44
C ARG A 197 4.73 -13.19 -17.93
N GLU A 198 3.74 -12.33 -17.75
CA GLU A 198 3.70 -10.95 -18.26
C GLU A 198 3.71 -9.89 -17.16
N THR A 199 4.40 -8.79 -17.40
CA THR A 199 4.39 -7.62 -16.52
C THR A 199 3.10 -6.84 -16.75
N ARG A 200 2.10 -6.96 -15.87
CA ARG A 200 0.94 -6.05 -15.86
C ARG A 200 1.24 -4.84 -14.97
N GLY A 201 1.62 -3.72 -15.60
CA GLY A 201 1.83 -2.44 -14.91
C GLY A 201 3.18 -2.31 -14.21
N THR A 202 3.27 -1.39 -13.24
CA THR A 202 4.48 -1.02 -12.51
C THR A 202 4.77 -1.90 -11.28
N VAL A 203 3.82 -2.74 -10.86
CA VAL A 203 3.99 -3.67 -9.73
C VAL A 203 4.21 -5.08 -10.26
N LEU A 204 5.41 -5.62 -10.05
CA LEU A 204 5.80 -6.93 -10.55
C LEU A 204 5.21 -8.03 -9.65
N ARG A 205 3.97 -8.46 -9.92
CA ARG A 205 3.42 -9.71 -9.32
C ARG A 205 3.96 -10.91 -10.10
N LEU A 206 4.80 -11.71 -9.46
CA LEU A 206 5.45 -12.87 -10.09
C LEU A 206 4.50 -14.07 -10.22
N GLY A 207 3.59 -14.23 -9.28
CA GLY A 207 2.54 -15.24 -9.24
C GLY A 207 1.35 -14.77 -8.43
N TYR A 208 0.31 -15.59 -8.38
CA TYR A 208 -0.79 -15.44 -7.44
C TYR A 208 -1.52 -16.76 -7.23
N MET A 209 -2.09 -16.90 -6.04
CA MET A 209 -3.13 -17.85 -5.69
C MET A 209 -4.44 -17.11 -5.48
N GLU A 210 -5.49 -17.51 -6.20
CA GLU A 210 -6.83 -16.93 -6.10
C GLU A 210 -7.86 -18.00 -5.70
N SER A 211 -8.80 -17.60 -4.85
CA SER A 211 -9.98 -18.39 -4.53
C SER A 211 -11.19 -17.49 -4.27
N ASN A 212 -12.39 -18.06 -4.35
CA ASN A 212 -13.64 -17.35 -4.09
C ASN A 212 -14.13 -17.47 -2.64
N VAL A 213 -13.25 -17.68 -1.65
CA VAL A 213 -13.64 -17.69 -0.24
C VAL A 213 -14.25 -16.34 0.13
N ALA A 214 -15.53 -16.34 0.52
CA ALA A 214 -16.22 -15.12 0.89
C ALA A 214 -15.56 -14.46 2.12
N LEU A 215 -15.28 -13.16 1.99
CA LEU A 215 -14.97 -12.28 3.09
C LEU A 215 -16.28 -11.63 3.56
N ASP A 216 -17.23 -12.43 4.03
CA ASP A 216 -18.33 -11.85 4.79
C ASP A 216 -17.74 -11.25 6.08
N GLY A 217 -18.30 -10.14 6.54
CA GLY A 217 -17.67 -9.33 7.60
C GLY A 217 -17.53 -10.04 8.97
N ARG A 218 -17.93 -11.31 9.08
CA ARG A 218 -17.97 -12.11 10.32
C ARG A 218 -17.23 -13.44 10.14
N ALA A 219 -15.90 -13.38 10.10
CA ALA A 219 -15.08 -14.58 10.08
C ALA A 219 -15.13 -15.30 11.44
N SER A 220 -15.26 -16.62 11.44
CA SER A 220 -15.15 -17.45 12.64
C SER A 220 -13.70 -17.53 13.15
N ARG A 221 -13.51 -18.00 14.40
CA ARG A 221 -12.18 -18.28 14.96
C ARG A 221 -11.33 -19.14 14.04
N ASP A 222 -11.90 -20.23 13.54
CA ASP A 222 -11.22 -21.23 12.72
C ASP A 222 -10.88 -20.67 11.33
N GLN A 223 -11.76 -19.83 10.75
CA GLN A 223 -11.49 -19.12 9.50
C GLN A 223 -10.33 -18.13 9.66
N LEU A 224 -10.29 -17.34 10.74
CA LEU A 224 -9.19 -16.42 11.02
C LEU A 224 -7.87 -17.18 11.23
N TYR A 225 -7.91 -18.28 11.99
CA TYR A 225 -6.72 -19.10 12.25
C TYR A 225 -6.18 -19.76 10.99
N TRP A 226 -7.05 -20.31 10.14
CA TRP A 226 -6.66 -20.86 8.85
C TRP A 226 -6.10 -19.78 7.90
N ARG A 227 -6.70 -18.59 7.86
CA ARG A 227 -6.19 -17.49 7.02
C ARG A 227 -4.79 -17.03 7.44
N MET A 228 -4.48 -17.07 8.74
CA MET A 228 -3.11 -16.85 9.23
C MET A 228 -2.15 -17.93 8.69
N LEU A 229 -2.51 -19.21 8.75
CA LEU A 229 -1.70 -20.29 8.19
C LEU A 229 -1.53 -20.13 6.67
N LEU A 230 -2.60 -19.73 5.96
CA LEU A 230 -2.57 -19.48 4.52
C LEU A 230 -1.56 -18.40 4.17
N ALA A 231 -1.58 -17.27 4.90
CA ALA A 231 -0.64 -16.18 4.70
C ALA A 231 0.83 -16.64 4.89
N LEU A 232 1.10 -17.47 5.90
CA LEU A 232 2.46 -17.97 6.12
C LEU A 232 2.91 -19.04 5.12
N GLY A 233 1.97 -19.65 4.38
CA GLY A 233 2.19 -20.81 3.51
C GLY A 233 3.31 -20.63 2.48
N GLY A 234 3.36 -19.49 1.79
CA GLY A 234 4.40 -19.23 0.79
C GLY A 234 5.80 -19.21 1.39
N SER A 235 6.00 -18.45 2.47
CA SER A 235 7.29 -18.37 3.16
C SER A 235 7.71 -19.71 3.82
N ALA A 236 6.75 -20.50 4.29
CA ALA A 236 7.01 -21.81 4.86
C ALA A 236 7.43 -22.84 3.79
N ALA A 237 6.83 -22.76 2.61
CA ALA A 237 7.21 -23.57 1.46
C ALA A 237 8.63 -23.26 0.97
N GLU A 238 8.99 -21.98 0.91
CA GLU A 238 10.36 -21.55 0.61
C GLU A 238 11.37 -22.13 1.61
N LEU A 239 11.06 -22.02 2.91
CA LEU A 239 11.92 -22.55 3.97
C LEU A 239 12.08 -24.08 3.87
N ALA A 240 11.00 -24.81 3.60
CA ALA A 240 11.04 -26.27 3.47
C ALA A 240 11.92 -26.74 2.30
N VAL A 241 11.90 -26.02 1.18
CA VAL A 241 12.58 -26.42 -0.06
C VAL A 241 14.02 -25.89 -0.14
N TYR A 242 14.24 -24.65 0.31
CA TYR A 242 15.53 -23.96 0.16
C TYR A 242 16.30 -23.80 1.47
N GLY A 243 15.70 -24.14 2.62
CA GLY A 243 16.30 -23.93 3.94
C GLY A 243 16.39 -22.45 4.37
N LYS A 244 15.77 -21.54 3.62
CA LYS A 244 15.70 -20.11 3.92
C LYS A 244 14.49 -19.46 3.25
N GLN A 245 14.04 -18.34 3.82
CA GLN A 245 13.00 -17.48 3.27
C GLN A 245 13.61 -16.38 2.40
N PHE A 246 12.84 -15.85 1.46
CA PHE A 246 13.25 -14.79 0.55
C PHE A 246 12.37 -13.54 0.71
N GLU A 247 12.85 -12.42 0.17
CA GLU A 247 12.06 -11.19 0.10
C GLU A 247 10.90 -11.37 -0.89
N GLY A 248 9.70 -10.94 -0.51
CA GLY A 248 8.50 -11.03 -1.37
C GLY A 248 7.18 -11.23 -0.60
N SER A 249 7.25 -11.72 0.64
CA SER A 249 6.09 -12.04 1.50
C SER A 249 5.57 -10.86 2.34
N GLN A 250 5.87 -9.61 1.97
CA GLN A 250 5.44 -8.44 2.76
C GLN A 250 3.91 -8.33 2.82
N GLU A 251 3.24 -8.59 1.70
CA GLU A 251 1.78 -8.57 1.63
C GLU A 251 1.16 -9.72 2.45
N ASP A 252 1.80 -10.89 2.44
CA ASP A 252 1.36 -12.03 3.23
C ASP A 252 1.49 -11.74 4.73
N MET A 253 2.62 -11.16 5.15
CA MET A 253 2.83 -10.79 6.55
C MET A 253 1.83 -9.71 7.00
N ARG A 254 1.51 -8.75 6.13
CA ARG A 254 0.45 -7.76 6.38
C ARG A 254 -0.91 -8.46 6.56
N SER A 255 -1.25 -9.38 5.67
CA SER A 255 -2.48 -10.18 5.75
C SER A 255 -2.53 -11.00 7.05
N TRP A 256 -1.43 -11.66 7.42
CA TRP A 256 -1.31 -12.39 8.69
C TRP A 256 -1.60 -11.48 9.88
N GLY A 257 -0.96 -10.30 9.94
CA GLY A 257 -1.14 -9.33 11.02
C GLY A 257 -2.60 -8.85 11.16
N GLU A 258 -3.28 -8.60 10.04
CA GLU A 258 -4.70 -8.20 10.04
C GLU A 258 -5.62 -9.31 10.56
N GLN A 259 -5.35 -10.57 10.23
CA GLN A 259 -6.14 -11.68 10.76
C GLN A 259 -5.82 -11.93 12.24
N ALA A 260 -4.55 -11.85 12.64
CA ALA A 260 -4.09 -12.02 14.01
C ALA A 260 -4.69 -10.95 14.95
N ASP A 261 -4.71 -9.70 14.51
CA ASP A 261 -5.34 -8.60 15.25
C ASP A 261 -6.82 -8.87 15.50
N ARG A 262 -7.57 -9.22 14.45
CA ARG A 262 -8.98 -9.62 14.58
C ARG A 262 -9.15 -10.84 15.50
N TYR A 263 -8.26 -11.82 15.40
CA TYR A 263 -8.33 -13.04 16.20
C TYR A 263 -8.20 -12.73 17.70
N LEU A 264 -7.16 -11.99 18.07
CA LEU A 264 -6.84 -11.67 19.46
C LEU A 264 -7.83 -10.64 20.06
N GLN A 265 -8.29 -9.66 19.28
CA GLN A 265 -9.30 -8.67 19.72
C GLN A 265 -10.66 -9.30 20.01
N ASN A 266 -11.03 -10.38 19.32
CA ASN A 266 -12.25 -11.14 19.62
C ASN A 266 -12.08 -12.11 20.81
N GLY A 267 -10.94 -12.04 21.51
CA GLY A 267 -10.66 -12.86 22.69
C GLY A 267 -10.30 -14.31 22.36
N PHE A 268 -9.91 -14.62 21.12
CA PHE A 268 -9.39 -15.93 20.78
C PHE A 268 -7.90 -16.01 21.16
N GLY A 269 -7.48 -17.08 21.83
CA GLY A 269 -6.10 -17.24 22.30
C GLY A 269 -5.76 -16.32 23.48
N ASN A 270 -4.56 -15.72 23.45
CA ASN A 270 -4.12 -14.77 24.48
C ASN A 270 -4.79 -13.40 24.26
N VAL A 271 -5.82 -13.10 25.06
CA VAL A 271 -6.61 -11.88 24.95
C VAL A 271 -5.73 -10.63 25.07
N LEU A 272 -5.95 -9.66 24.18
CA LEU A 272 -5.29 -8.36 24.25
C LEU A 272 -5.80 -7.55 25.44
N LEU A 273 -4.89 -6.83 26.09
CA LEU A 273 -5.25 -5.80 27.06
C LEU A 273 -5.63 -4.52 26.31
N ILE A 274 -6.58 -3.79 26.90
CA ILE A 274 -6.94 -2.44 26.43
C ILE A 274 -5.68 -1.58 26.49
N ASP A 275 -5.36 -0.90 25.38
CA ASP A 275 -4.27 0.05 25.36
C ASP A 275 -4.62 1.24 26.26
N ASP A 276 -4.07 1.23 27.46
CA ASP A 276 -4.17 2.29 28.45
C ASP A 276 -2.95 3.24 28.40
N GLY A 277 -2.15 3.17 27.34
CA GLY A 277 -0.92 3.92 27.17
C GLY A 277 0.22 3.47 28.08
N LYS A 278 0.08 2.34 28.78
CA LYS A 278 1.13 1.80 29.65
C LYS A 278 2.00 0.76 28.93
N ASP A 279 3.28 0.78 29.25
CA ASP A 279 4.29 -0.16 28.73
C ASP A 279 3.98 -1.63 29.05
N GLU A 280 3.24 -1.92 30.12
CA GLU A 280 2.85 -3.29 30.47
C GLU A 280 1.81 -3.86 29.50
N SER A 281 0.75 -3.10 29.21
CA SER A 281 -0.30 -3.47 28.25
C SER A 281 0.28 -3.67 26.84
N LEU A 282 1.17 -2.76 26.42
CA LEU A 282 1.87 -2.87 25.14
C LEU A 282 2.75 -4.13 25.08
N ARG A 283 3.55 -4.40 26.13
CA ARG A 283 4.41 -5.59 26.18
C ARG A 283 3.61 -6.88 26.18
N HIS A 284 2.51 -6.94 26.92
CA HIS A 284 1.60 -8.09 26.90
C HIS A 284 1.02 -8.33 25.50
N ASN A 285 0.52 -7.28 24.85
CA ASN A 285 -0.04 -7.38 23.50
C ASN A 285 1.01 -7.86 22.50
N ILE A 286 2.23 -7.30 22.52
CA ILE A 286 3.35 -7.77 21.67
C ILE A 286 3.66 -9.24 21.94
N ALA A 287 3.69 -9.67 23.21
CA ALA A 287 3.93 -11.06 23.58
C ALA A 287 2.81 -12.01 23.08
N ALA A 288 1.55 -11.58 23.11
CA ALA A 288 0.42 -12.33 22.57
C ALA A 288 0.57 -12.57 21.06
N PHE A 289 0.88 -11.51 20.30
CA PHE A 289 1.16 -11.64 18.86
C PHE A 289 2.34 -12.56 18.56
N ASN A 290 3.46 -12.39 19.27
CA ASN A 290 4.66 -13.20 19.06
C ASN A 290 4.42 -14.68 19.38
N THR A 291 3.65 -14.96 20.43
CA THR A 291 3.29 -16.34 20.82
C THR A 291 2.43 -16.99 19.73
N LEU A 292 1.38 -16.29 19.27
CA LEU A 292 0.52 -16.78 18.19
C LEU A 292 1.31 -17.01 16.89
N HIS A 293 2.20 -16.07 16.54
CA HIS A 293 3.07 -16.22 15.38
C HIS A 293 3.99 -17.44 15.49
N ALA A 294 4.65 -17.62 16.64
CA ALA A 294 5.58 -18.73 16.86
C ALA A 294 4.87 -20.10 16.81
N GLU A 295 3.66 -20.19 17.36
CA GLU A 295 2.80 -21.38 17.26
C GLU A 295 2.48 -21.71 15.80
N GLN A 296 1.97 -20.73 15.06
CA GLN A 296 1.59 -20.87 13.66
C GLN A 296 2.78 -21.25 12.77
N ILE A 297 3.93 -20.59 12.97
CA ILE A 297 5.19 -20.89 12.27
C ILE A 297 5.63 -22.33 12.51
N THR A 298 5.51 -22.83 13.75
CA THR A 298 5.86 -24.21 14.07
C THR A 298 4.98 -25.20 13.31
N ILE A 299 3.67 -24.96 13.30
CA ILE A 299 2.68 -25.79 12.60
C ILE A 299 2.93 -25.80 11.10
N ILE A 300 3.00 -24.62 10.46
CA ILE A 300 3.08 -24.51 9.01
C ILE A 300 4.42 -25.01 8.47
N ASN A 301 5.52 -24.78 9.19
CA ASN A 301 6.83 -25.30 8.78
C ASN A 301 6.90 -26.82 8.90
N GLN A 302 6.25 -27.41 9.91
CA GLN A 302 6.15 -28.87 10.00
C GLN A 302 5.33 -29.41 8.83
N PHE A 303 4.15 -28.84 8.60
CA PHE A 303 3.27 -29.20 7.48
C PHE A 303 3.98 -29.14 6.12
N MET A 304 4.72 -28.06 5.83
CA MET A 304 5.44 -27.93 4.56
C MET A 304 6.61 -28.92 4.45
N ARG A 305 7.31 -29.22 5.54
CA ARG A 305 8.38 -30.23 5.54
C ARG A 305 7.85 -31.63 5.27
N ASP A 306 6.74 -31.99 5.89
CA ASP A 306 6.09 -33.30 5.70
C ASP A 306 5.60 -33.49 4.26
N ASN A 307 5.33 -32.40 3.54
CA ASN A 307 4.81 -32.40 2.18
C ASN A 307 5.83 -31.88 1.14
N VAL A 308 7.12 -31.79 1.47
CA VAL A 308 8.12 -31.12 0.62
C VAL A 308 8.23 -31.74 -0.77
N THR A 309 8.13 -33.06 -0.89
CA THR A 309 8.17 -33.75 -2.20
C THR A 309 6.96 -33.39 -3.05
N LEU A 310 5.76 -33.43 -2.46
CA LEU A 310 4.51 -33.08 -3.13
C LEU A 310 4.51 -31.61 -3.58
N LEU A 311 5.00 -30.71 -2.73
CA LEU A 311 5.20 -29.30 -3.02
C LEU A 311 6.14 -29.09 -4.22
N THR A 312 7.26 -29.81 -4.26
CA THR A 312 8.20 -29.69 -5.38
C THR A 312 7.64 -30.22 -6.70
N ASP A 313 6.84 -31.29 -6.64
CA ASP A 313 6.16 -31.85 -7.82
C ASP A 313 5.11 -30.86 -8.35
N MET A 314 4.26 -30.33 -7.46
CA MET A 314 3.23 -29.34 -7.80
C MET A 314 3.84 -28.08 -8.42
N ALA A 315 4.94 -27.58 -7.85
CA ALA A 315 5.65 -26.42 -8.36
C ALA A 315 6.34 -26.70 -9.71
N ALA A 316 6.82 -27.93 -9.95
CA ALA A 316 7.36 -28.32 -11.25
C ALA A 316 6.26 -28.33 -12.32
N GLU A 317 5.08 -28.85 -12.00
CA GLU A 317 3.92 -28.82 -12.90
C GLU A 317 3.48 -27.38 -13.18
N LEU A 318 3.30 -26.56 -12.13
CA LEU A 318 2.93 -25.15 -12.28
C LEU A 318 3.91 -24.37 -13.17
N ARG A 319 5.22 -24.67 -13.11
CA ARG A 319 6.20 -24.03 -14.01
C ARG A 319 6.02 -24.45 -15.46
N HIS A 320 5.73 -25.73 -15.68
CA HIS A 320 5.52 -26.30 -17.00
C HIS A 320 4.25 -25.74 -17.65
N THR A 321 3.12 -25.78 -16.94
CA THR A 321 1.81 -25.36 -17.45
C THR A 321 1.59 -23.84 -17.36
N GLY A 322 2.23 -23.17 -16.40
CA GLY A 322 2.03 -21.77 -16.05
C GLY A 322 0.81 -21.50 -15.16
N VAL A 323 -0.12 -22.46 -15.06
CA VAL A 323 -1.36 -22.37 -14.30
C VAL A 323 -1.80 -23.74 -13.80
N LEU A 324 -2.36 -23.79 -12.59
CA LEU A 324 -3.07 -24.92 -12.04
C LEU A 324 -4.46 -24.45 -11.61
N ASP A 325 -5.50 -25.04 -12.19
CA ASP A 325 -6.89 -24.78 -11.82
C ASP A 325 -7.35 -25.79 -10.75
N LYS A 326 -8.52 -25.55 -10.17
CA LYS A 326 -9.09 -26.34 -9.07
C LYS A 326 -8.90 -27.87 -9.21
N PRO A 327 -9.27 -28.54 -10.32
CA PRO A 327 -9.12 -29.99 -10.40
C PRO A 327 -7.67 -30.47 -10.27
N ALA A 328 -6.72 -29.72 -10.86
CA ALA A 328 -5.30 -30.02 -10.74
C ALA A 328 -4.82 -29.81 -9.30
N ILE A 329 -5.21 -28.71 -8.67
CA ILE A 329 -4.91 -28.42 -7.27
C ILE A 329 -5.44 -29.54 -6.36
N GLU A 330 -6.71 -29.92 -6.50
CA GLU A 330 -7.36 -30.96 -5.68
C GLU A 330 -6.68 -32.32 -5.80
N ALA A 331 -6.15 -32.68 -6.98
CA ALA A 331 -5.37 -33.91 -7.16
C ALA A 331 -4.09 -33.94 -6.30
N TYR A 332 -3.48 -32.77 -6.06
CA TYR A 332 -2.37 -32.65 -5.09
C TYR A 332 -2.89 -32.66 -3.66
N LEU A 333 -3.95 -31.92 -3.34
CA LEU A 333 -4.48 -31.83 -1.97
C LEU A 333 -4.88 -33.20 -1.40
N GLN A 334 -5.39 -34.12 -2.22
CA GLN A 334 -5.72 -35.49 -1.82
C GLN A 334 -4.51 -36.33 -1.35
N ARG A 335 -3.30 -35.93 -1.71
CA ARG A 335 -2.04 -36.62 -1.39
C ARG A 335 -1.31 -35.98 -0.22
N VAL A 336 -1.87 -34.91 0.36
CA VAL A 336 -1.26 -34.20 1.47
C VAL A 336 -1.25 -35.07 2.73
N THR A 337 -0.11 -35.10 3.39
CA THR A 337 0.06 -35.70 4.71
C THR A 337 -0.21 -34.64 5.77
N ILE A 338 -1.21 -34.87 6.63
CA ILE A 338 -1.53 -33.98 7.75
C ILE A 338 -1.06 -34.67 9.04
N GLY A 339 -0.02 -34.11 9.68
CA GLY A 339 0.51 -34.62 10.94
C GLY A 339 -0.44 -34.39 12.12
N ALA A 340 -0.31 -35.17 13.20
CA ALA A 340 -1.21 -35.13 14.36
C ALA A 340 -1.27 -33.76 15.08
N GLY A 341 -0.25 -32.92 14.92
CA GLY A 341 -0.21 -31.56 15.48
C GLY A 341 -0.69 -30.45 14.53
N VAL A 342 -1.15 -30.80 13.32
CA VAL A 342 -1.62 -29.84 12.32
C VAL A 342 -3.16 -29.79 12.36
N PRO A 343 -3.76 -28.62 12.67
CA PRO A 343 -5.21 -28.49 12.75
C PRO A 343 -5.87 -28.55 11.37
N THR A 344 -7.07 -29.10 11.32
CA THR A 344 -7.99 -29.02 10.18
C THR A 344 -9.20 -28.15 10.53
N PHE A 345 -9.78 -27.51 9.53
CA PHE A 345 -10.78 -26.46 9.69
C PHE A 345 -12.05 -26.79 8.92
N VAL A 346 -13.18 -26.63 9.59
CA VAL A 346 -14.49 -26.61 8.95
C VAL A 346 -14.80 -25.17 8.56
N ILE A 347 -14.66 -24.86 7.27
CA ILE A 347 -14.94 -23.53 6.72
C ILE A 347 -16.18 -23.66 5.86
N THR A 348 -17.29 -23.11 6.35
CA THR A 348 -18.53 -22.98 5.58
C THR A 348 -18.40 -21.79 4.63
N ASN A 349 -18.68 -22.03 3.34
CA ASN A 349 -18.73 -20.99 2.31
C ASN A 349 -19.96 -20.09 2.47
#